data_AF-A0A730G822-F1
#
_entry.id   AF-A0A730G822-F1
#
_cell.length_a   1.000
_cell.length_b   1.000
_cell.length_c   1.000
_cell.angle_alpha   90.00
_cell.angle_beta   90.00
_cell.angle_gamma   90.00
#
_symmetry.space_group_name_H-M   'P 1'
#
loop_
_entity.id
_entity.type
_entity.pdbx_description
1 polymer ?
#
loop_
_entity_poly.entity_id
_entity_poly.type
_entity_poly.pdbx_seq_one_letter_code
_entity_poly.pdbx_strand_id
1 'polypeptide(L)'
;YKLIIYNKIGESDTLLLNVQINSYDAKGNLVDALLLSSFFAYEDIVRFSDFVIRQDYTISIDSYVIYRWYEDSKDGHLVTIKFKDQAPQIYIKEQYQMENGRFKLISRNAVSQGEKRSER
;
A
#
# COMPACT_ATOMS: atom_id res chain seq x y z
N TYR A 1 -11.85 18.97 3.01
CA TYR A 1 -10.76 18.03 2.66
C TYR A 1 -10.39 18.21 1.21
N LYS A 2 -9.12 17.97 0.83
CA LYS A 2 -8.66 18.01 -0.57
C LYS A 2 -7.86 16.75 -0.88
N LEU A 3 -8.18 16.08 -1.99
CA LEU A 3 -7.38 14.99 -2.53
C LEU A 3 -6.26 15.59 -3.38
N ILE A 4 -5.04 15.11 -3.20
CA ILE A 4 -3.84 15.57 -3.91
C ILE A 4 -3.15 14.35 -4.51
N ILE A 5 -2.80 14.45 -5.79
CA ILE A 5 -2.05 13.43 -6.52
C ILE A 5 -0.75 14.07 -6.99
N TYR A 6 0.38 13.43 -6.71
CA TYR A 6 1.69 13.97 -7.05
C TYR A 6 2.73 12.86 -7.21
N ASN A 7 3.75 13.12 -8.02
CA ASN A 7 4.91 12.25 -8.13
C ASN A 7 5.96 12.64 -7.08
N LYS A 8 6.70 11.65 -6.58
CA LYS A 8 7.86 11.84 -5.72
C LYS A 8 8.96 10.85 -6.11
N ILE A 9 10.21 11.30 -6.10
CA ILE A 9 11.36 10.40 -6.15
C ILE A 9 11.57 9.82 -4.74
N GLY A 10 11.45 8.50 -4.63
CA GLY A 10 11.68 7.76 -3.40
C GLY A 10 13.12 7.28 -3.29
N GLU A 11 13.33 6.27 -2.44
CA GLU A 11 14.62 5.62 -2.31
C GLU A 11 15.01 4.91 -3.61
N SER A 12 16.31 4.78 -3.86
CA SER A 12 16.88 4.18 -5.08
C SER A 12 16.33 4.79 -6.38
N ASP A 13 16.06 6.10 -6.37
CA ASP A 13 15.49 6.86 -7.49
C ASP A 13 14.15 6.32 -8.02
N THR A 14 13.41 5.59 -7.18
CA THR A 14 12.11 5.02 -7.55
C THR A 14 11.08 6.14 -7.78
N LEU A 15 10.33 6.06 -8.87
CA LEU A 15 9.20 6.97 -9.11
C LEU A 15 7.95 6.48 -8.37
N LEU A 16 7.46 7.29 -7.43
CA LEU A 16 6.24 7.02 -6.65
C LEU A 16 5.13 7.95 -7.13
N LEU A 17 3.96 7.39 -7.46
CA LEU A 17 2.72 8.13 -7.65
C LEU A 17 1.92 8.09 -6.35
N ASN A 18 1.86 9.21 -5.64
CA ASN A 18 1.18 9.32 -4.36
C ASN A 18 -0.23 9.87 -4.53
N VAL A 19 -1.16 9.30 -3.75
CA VAL A 19 -2.50 9.82 -3.54
C VAL A 19 -2.66 10.12 -2.06
N GLN A 20 -2.94 11.38 -1.71
CA GLN A 20 -3.01 11.85 -0.34
C GLN A 20 -4.27 12.68 -0.13
N ILE A 21 -4.92 12.55 1.02
CA ILE A 21 -6.00 13.43 1.43
C ILE A 21 -5.52 14.36 2.55
N ASN A 22 -5.79 15.65 2.38
CA ASN A 22 -5.45 16.69 3.34
C ASN A 22 -6.71 17.27 3.96
N SER A 23 -6.62 17.58 5.25
CA SER A 23 -7.61 18.38 5.98
C SER A 23 -7.06 19.77 6.24
N TYR A 24 -7.96 20.75 6.34
CA TYR A 24 -7.59 22.14 6.54
C TYR A 24 -8.54 22.77 7.57
N ASP A 25 -8.04 23.72 8.35
CA ASP A 25 -8.86 24.52 9.25
C ASP A 25 -9.65 25.59 8.47
N ALA A 26 -10.52 26.33 9.17
CA ALA A 26 -11.31 27.40 8.57
C ALA A 26 -10.48 28.56 7.99
N LYS A 27 -9.20 28.68 8.38
CA LYS A 27 -8.25 29.68 7.87
C LYS A 27 -7.44 29.16 6.68
N GLY A 28 -7.63 27.90 6.30
CA GLY A 28 -6.92 27.25 5.20
C GLY A 28 -5.56 26.66 5.57
N ASN A 29 -5.21 26.60 6.86
CA ASN A 29 -3.98 25.93 7.31
C ASN A 29 -4.15 24.41 7.26
N LEU A 30 -3.12 23.69 6.86
CA LEU A 30 -3.11 22.23 6.90
C LEU A 30 -3.26 21.75 8.35
N VAL A 31 -4.26 20.90 8.61
CA VAL A 31 -4.49 20.32 9.94
C VAL A 31 -3.87 18.93 10.02
N ASP A 32 -4.12 18.10 9.01
CA ASP A 32 -3.65 16.73 8.94
C ASP A 32 -3.57 16.26 7.49
N ALA A 33 -2.81 15.19 7.25
CA ALA A 33 -2.63 14.58 5.95
C ALA A 33 -2.52 13.05 6.09
N LEU A 34 -3.26 12.33 5.26
CA LEU A 34 -3.20 10.88 5.18
C LEU A 34 -2.81 10.45 3.77
N LEU A 35 -1.70 9.72 3.65
CA LEU A 35 -1.32 9.06 2.41
C LEU A 35 -2.26 7.85 2.21
N LEU A 36 -3.06 7.90 1.15
CA LEU A 36 -4.05 6.87 0.83
C LEU A 36 -3.48 5.76 -0.04
N SER A 37 -2.54 6.10 -0.91
CA SER A 37 -1.86 5.15 -1.79
C SER A 37 -0.51 5.70 -2.22
N SER A 38 0.45 4.80 -2.41
CA SER A 38 1.73 5.10 -3.05
C SER A 38 2.01 3.99 -4.06
N PHE A 39 1.79 4.29 -5.33
CA PHE A 39 2.04 3.35 -6.41
C PHE A 39 3.49 3.44 -6.84
N PHE A 40 4.19 2.31 -6.83
CA PHE A 40 5.52 2.21 -7.43
C PHE A 40 5.85 0.80 -7.86
N ALA A 41 6.81 0.69 -8.78
CA ALA A 41 7.45 -0.55 -9.13
C ALA A 41 8.96 -0.39 -8.93
N TYR A 42 9.59 -1.34 -8.24
CA TYR A 42 11.03 -1.36 -8.03
C TYR A 42 11.51 -2.79 -8.14
N GLU A 43 12.53 -3.02 -8.99
CA GLU A 43 13.04 -4.34 -9.36
C GLU A 43 11.91 -5.33 -9.69
N ASP A 44 11.49 -6.11 -8.70
CA ASP A 44 10.54 -7.19 -8.81
C ASP A 44 9.27 -7.01 -8.02
N ILE A 45 9.12 -5.91 -7.31
CA ILE A 45 7.90 -5.62 -6.59
C ILE A 45 7.13 -4.51 -7.27
N VAL A 46 5.80 -4.67 -7.29
CA VAL A 46 4.87 -3.56 -7.47
C VAL A 46 4.13 -3.40 -6.15
N ARG A 47 4.05 -2.17 -5.65
CA ARG A 47 3.23 -1.85 -4.49
C ARG A 47 2.22 -0.77 -4.85
N PHE A 48 1.05 -0.91 -4.28
CA PHE A 48 -0.05 0.05 -4.38
C PHE A 48 -1.04 -0.22 -3.26
N SER A 49 -1.95 0.73 -3.03
CA SER A 49 -3.06 0.54 -2.11
C SER A 49 -4.38 0.92 -2.78
N ASP A 50 -5.42 0.15 -2.50
CA ASP A 50 -6.79 0.55 -2.74
C ASP A 50 -7.35 1.19 -1.48
N PHE A 51 -8.23 2.18 -1.64
CA PHE A 51 -8.85 2.84 -0.51
C PHE A 51 -10.32 3.16 -0.77
N VAL A 52 -11.11 3.20 0.31
CA VAL A 52 -12.52 3.60 0.30
C VAL A 52 -12.75 4.60 1.41
N ILE A 53 -13.30 5.77 1.06
CA ILE A 53 -13.80 6.77 2.02
C ILE A 53 -15.33 6.65 2.05
N ARG A 54 -15.89 6.35 3.22
CA ARG A 54 -17.32 6.12 3.41
C ARG A 54 -18.04 7.35 3.96
N GLN A 55 -19.37 7.35 3.86
CA GLN A 55 -20.22 8.45 4.34
C GLN A 55 -20.22 8.60 5.86
N ASP A 56 -19.88 7.54 6.60
CA ASP A 56 -19.69 7.54 8.05
C ASP A 56 -18.30 8.07 8.47
N TYR A 57 -17.56 8.68 7.54
CA TYR A 57 -16.24 9.24 7.75
C TYR A 57 -15.16 8.21 8.09
N THR A 58 -15.40 6.92 7.82
CA THR A 58 -14.36 5.90 7.87
C THR A 58 -13.58 5.84 6.56
N ILE A 59 -12.27 5.58 6.67
CA ILE A 59 -11.39 5.31 5.54
C ILE A 59 -10.83 3.90 5.73
N SER A 60 -10.96 3.05 4.72
CA SER A 60 -10.26 1.75 4.67
C SER A 60 -9.17 1.81 3.62
N ILE A 61 -7.97 1.33 3.94
CA ILE A 61 -6.82 1.24 3.03
C ILE A 61 -6.31 -0.19 3.05
N ASP A 62 -6.32 -0.83 1.88
CA ASP A 62 -5.83 -2.18 1.66
C ASP A 62 -4.58 -2.07 0.78
N SER A 63 -3.42 -2.42 1.35
CA SER A 63 -2.11 -2.31 0.67
C SER A 63 -1.69 -3.65 0.10
N TYR A 64 -1.31 -3.64 -1.18
CA TYR A 64 -0.98 -4.80 -1.98
C TYR A 64 0.47 -4.79 -2.44
N VAL A 65 1.02 -5.99 -2.60
CA VAL A 65 2.29 -6.26 -3.25
C VAL A 65 2.10 -7.32 -4.34
N ILE A 66 2.73 -7.11 -5.48
CA ILE A 66 2.90 -8.11 -6.53
C ILE A 66 4.39 -8.43 -6.61
N TYR A 67 4.77 -9.69 -6.42
CA TYR A 67 6.14 -10.17 -6.64
C TYR A 67 6.28 -10.70 -8.07
N ARG A 68 7.32 -10.26 -8.77
CA ARG A 68 7.61 -10.58 -10.18
C ARG A 68 8.63 -11.71 -10.34
N TRP A 69 9.26 -12.19 -9.25
CA TRP A 69 10.05 -13.43 -9.24
C TRP A 69 9.94 -14.20 -7.92
N TYR A 70 10.30 -15.49 -7.97
CA TYR A 70 10.69 -16.31 -6.82
C TYR A 70 11.85 -17.24 -7.23
N GLU A 71 12.80 -17.47 -6.32
CA GLU A 71 13.84 -18.50 -6.52
C GLU A 71 13.28 -19.89 -6.14
N ASP A 72 13.41 -20.86 -7.04
CA ASP A 72 13.19 -22.28 -6.74
C ASP A 72 14.54 -22.99 -6.85
N SER A 73 15.13 -23.36 -5.71
CA SER A 73 16.37 -24.12 -5.66
C SER A 73 16.06 -25.62 -5.71
N LYS A 74 15.61 -26.12 -6.86
CA LYS A 74 15.74 -27.56 -7.12
C LYS A 74 17.15 -27.79 -7.65
N ASP A 75 17.96 -28.44 -6.81
CA ASP A 75 19.28 -28.99 -7.17
C ASP A 75 20.48 -28.02 -7.21
N GLY A 76 20.41 -26.87 -6.52
CA GLY A 76 21.56 -25.96 -6.36
C GLY A 76 21.90 -25.13 -7.60
N HIS A 77 21.11 -25.26 -8.67
CA HIS A 77 21.18 -24.41 -9.85
C HIS A 77 20.14 -23.29 -9.75
N LEU A 78 20.60 -22.04 -9.85
CA LEU A 78 19.72 -20.87 -9.94
C LEU A 78 18.98 -20.91 -11.29
N VAL A 79 17.71 -21.29 -11.26
CA VAL A 79 16.84 -21.17 -12.43
C VAL A 79 15.99 -19.91 -12.25
N THR A 80 16.24 -18.88 -13.08
CA THR A 80 15.37 -17.70 -13.13
C THR A 80 14.03 -18.08 -13.75
N ILE A 81 13.06 -18.39 -12.90
CA ILE A 81 11.68 -18.64 -13.31
C ILE A 81 10.99 -17.29 -13.47
N LYS A 82 11.05 -16.70 -14.68
CA LYS A 82 10.19 -15.56 -15.06
C LYS A 82 8.76 -16.07 -15.23
N PHE A 83 7.85 -15.82 -14.29
CA PHE A 83 6.45 -16.16 -14.54
C PHE A 83 5.42 -15.13 -14.04
N LYS A 84 4.52 -14.81 -14.99
CA LYS A 84 3.05 -14.90 -14.93
C LYS A 84 2.36 -14.12 -13.81
N ASP A 85 1.76 -12.99 -14.19
CA ASP A 85 0.66 -12.26 -13.55
C ASP A 85 0.24 -12.82 -12.18
N GLN A 86 1.06 -12.61 -11.15
CA GLN A 86 0.65 -12.94 -9.80
C GLN A 86 -0.47 -11.99 -9.39
N ALA A 87 -1.53 -12.55 -8.82
CA ALA A 87 -2.58 -11.76 -8.22
C ALA A 87 -1.97 -10.89 -7.10
N PRO A 88 -2.41 -9.62 -6.96
CA PRO A 88 -1.97 -8.76 -5.86
C PRO A 88 -2.21 -9.43 -4.50
N GLN A 89 -1.17 -9.46 -3.67
CA GLN A 89 -1.23 -10.01 -2.33
C GLN A 89 -1.37 -8.87 -1.32
N ILE A 90 -2.42 -8.92 -0.51
CA ILE A 90 -2.62 -7.95 0.56
C ILE A 90 -1.64 -8.22 1.70
N TYR A 91 -0.93 -7.19 2.15
CA TYR A 91 0.03 -7.30 3.25
C TYR A 91 -0.30 -6.41 4.44
N ILE A 92 -1.06 -5.32 4.22
CA ILE A 92 -1.55 -4.43 5.29
C ILE A 92 -3.00 -4.03 5.01
N LYS A 93 -3.81 -4.03 6.06
CA LYS A 93 -5.14 -3.39 6.10
C LYS A 93 -5.17 -2.34 7.18
N GLU A 94 -5.54 -1.12 6.83
CA GLU A 94 -5.67 0.00 7.76
C GLU A 94 -7.10 0.54 7.73
N GLN A 95 -7.58 0.98 8.89
CA GLN A 95 -8.82 1.73 9.01
C GLN A 95 -8.59 3.01 9.79
N TYR A 96 -9.12 4.11 9.31
CA TYR A 96 -9.07 5.42 9.95
C TYR A 96 -10.47 5.98 10.15
N GLN A 97 -10.64 6.75 11.21
CA GLN A 97 -11.81 7.60 11.42
C GLN A 97 -11.40 9.05 11.14
N MET A 98 -12.18 9.76 10.33
CA MET A 98 -12.03 11.21 10.19
C MET A 98 -12.82 11.90 11.30
N GLU A 99 -12.12 12.58 12.19
CA GLU A 99 -12.69 13.25 13.37
C GLU A 99 -12.01 14.60 13.58
N ASN A 100 -12.79 15.69 13.64
CA ASN A 100 -12.28 17.05 13.89
C ASN A 100 -11.12 17.46 12.97
N GLY A 101 -11.19 17.06 11.69
CA GLY A 101 -10.14 17.33 10.72
C GLY A 101 -8.91 16.45 10.85
N ARG A 102 -8.88 15.43 11.70
CA ARG A 102 -7.76 14.49 11.84
C ARG A 102 -8.11 13.11 11.32
N PHE A 103 -7.09 12.37 10.87
CA PHE A 103 -7.21 10.99 10.42
C PHE A 103 -6.72 10.05 11.52
N LYS A 104 -7.63 9.62 12.40
CA LYS A 104 -7.30 8.78 13.55
C LYS A 104 -7.26 7.31 13.13
N LEU A 105 -6.09 6.67 13.26
CA LEU A 105 -5.96 5.23 13.02
C LEU A 105 -6.81 4.45 14.03
N ILE A 106 -7.72 3.62 13.53
CA ILE A 106 -8.57 2.71 14.32
C ILE A 106 -7.90 1.34 14.42
N SER A 107 -7.43 0.81 13.29
CA SER A 107 -6.78 -0.50 13.24
C SER A 107 -5.76 -0.57 12.12
N ARG A 108 -4.72 -1.37 12.35
CA ARG A 108 -3.71 -1.75 11.35
C ARG A 108 -3.39 -3.22 11.53
N ASN A 109 -3.71 -4.02 10.53
CA ASN A 109 -3.47 -5.46 10.54
C ASN A 109 -2.47 -5.80 9.44
N ALA A 110 -1.29 -6.26 9.83
CA ALA A 110 -0.39 -6.92 8.91
C ALA A 110 -0.94 -8.32 8.61
N VAL A 111 -1.09 -8.64 7.34
CA VAL A 111 -1.51 -9.99 6.93
C VAL A 111 -0.25 -10.83 6.89
N SER A 112 -0.11 -11.77 7.84
CA SER A 112 0.94 -12.78 7.74
C SER A 112 0.66 -13.64 6.52
N GLN A 113 1.64 -13.78 5.63
CA GLN A 113 1.63 -14.88 4.68
C GLN A 113 1.71 -16.16 5.52
N GLY A 114 0.58 -16.85 5.68
CA GLY A 114 0.52 -18.10 6.42
C GLY A 114 1.63 -19.03 5.92
N GLU A 115 2.30 -19.69 6.86
CA GLU A 115 3.23 -20.78 6.60
C GLU A 115 2.67 -21.64 5.46
N LYS A 116 3.47 -21.84 4.40
CA LYS A 116 3.20 -22.90 3.43
C LYS A 116 2.97 -24.16 4.26
N ARG A 117 1.72 -24.64 4.35
CA ARG A 117 1.44 -25.98 4.86
C ARG A 117 2.27 -26.91 3.98
N SER A 118 3.34 -27.47 4.54
CA SER A 118 3.99 -28.63 3.96
C SER A 118 2.98 -29.77 4.09
N GLU A 119 2.24 -30.03 3.02
CA GLU A 119 1.61 -31.33 2.87
C GLU A 119 2.76 -32.34 2.72
N ARG A 120 2.96 -33.13 3.79
CA ARG A 120 3.71 -34.38 3.76
C ARG A 120 2.73 -35.51 3.47
#